data_AF-A0A7W7YDD9-F1
#
_entry.id   AF-A0A7W7YDD9-F1
#
_cell.length_a   1.000
_cell.length_b   1.000
_cell.length_c   1.000
_cell.angle_alpha   90.00
_cell.angle_beta   90.00
_cell.angle_gamma   90.00
#
_symmetry.space_group_name_H-M   'P 1'
#
loop_
_entity.id
_entity.type
_entity.pdbx_description
1 polymer ?
#
loop_
_entity_poly.entity_id
_entity_poly.type
_entity_poly.pdbx_seq_one_letter_code
_entity_poly.pdbx_strand_id
1 'polypeptide(L)'
;MNHQQIQMLMSALQTAASVANRKVDVEQGRVRLAALELQLQHREQTLGAVLSHERHVLSLKADLIRDMMRALIDKRIDAVQQGFLETLSIFAEQCRHYMAQQDKYIDAEIKATDPLERANIRSRLSDIDLHLTQIRADCAELYREMTKVLLLIGGNMPPVVQADHKALALPKPT
;
A
#
# COMPACT_ATOMS: atom_id res chain seq x y z
N MET A 1 -9.71 -67.48 -75.95
CA MET A 1 -9.43 -67.29 -74.51
C MET A 1 -10.07 -68.42 -73.73
N ASN A 2 -9.32 -69.13 -72.90
CA ASN A 2 -9.83 -70.29 -72.14
C ASN A 2 -10.51 -69.82 -70.83
N HIS A 3 -11.52 -70.53 -70.33
CA HIS A 3 -12.36 -70.09 -69.19
C HIS A 3 -11.56 -69.77 -67.92
N GLN A 4 -10.46 -70.48 -67.67
CA GLN A 4 -9.51 -70.20 -66.58
C GLN A 4 -8.78 -68.86 -66.71
N GLN A 5 -8.47 -68.41 -67.93
CA GLN A 5 -7.81 -67.12 -68.15
C GLN A 5 -8.77 -65.95 -67.86
N ILE A 6 -10.07 -66.12 -68.17
CA ILE A 6 -11.11 -65.14 -67.85
C ILE A 6 -11.30 -65.03 -66.33
N GLN A 7 -11.34 -66.15 -65.61
CA GLN A 7 -11.48 -66.16 -64.15
C GLN A 7 -10.28 -65.52 -63.44
N MET A 8 -9.05 -65.78 -63.90
CA MET A 8 -7.85 -65.11 -63.37
C MET A 8 -7.85 -63.60 -63.64
N LEU A 9 -8.31 -63.18 -64.83
CA LEU A 9 -8.43 -61.76 -65.15
C LEU A 9 -9.47 -61.07 -64.25
N MET A 10 -10.62 -61.70 -64.02
CA MET A 10 -11.68 -61.16 -63.16
C MET A 10 -11.25 -61.06 -61.69
N SER A 11 -10.53 -62.06 -61.17
CA SER A 11 -10.02 -62.02 -59.78
C SER A 11 -8.89 -60.98 -59.62
N ALA A 12 -8.01 -60.84 -60.62
CA ALA A 12 -7.00 -59.79 -60.64
C ALA A 12 -7.65 -58.39 -60.72
N LEU A 13 -8.73 -58.23 -61.49
CA LEU A 13 -9.47 -56.97 -61.59
C LEU A 13 -10.17 -56.62 -60.26
N GLN A 14 -10.81 -57.59 -59.60
CA GLN A 14 -11.41 -57.40 -58.27
C GLN A 14 -10.36 -57.05 -57.21
N THR A 15 -9.19 -57.70 -57.25
CA THR A 15 -8.08 -57.40 -56.36
C THR A 15 -7.52 -56.00 -56.62
N ALA A 16 -7.34 -55.61 -57.89
CA ALA A 16 -6.88 -54.28 -58.28
C ALA A 16 -7.87 -53.19 -57.86
N ALA A 17 -9.18 -53.43 -58.01
CA ALA A 17 -10.22 -52.52 -57.54
C ALA A 17 -10.22 -52.38 -56.00
N SER A 18 -10.03 -53.49 -55.27
CA SER A 18 -9.91 -53.46 -53.80
C SER A 18 -8.65 -52.70 -53.34
N VAL A 19 -7.51 -52.90 -54.01
CA VAL A 19 -6.27 -52.18 -53.72
C VAL A 19 -6.39 -50.71 -54.08
N ALA A 20 -7.05 -50.37 -55.19
CA ALA A 20 -7.32 -48.99 -55.57
C ALA A 20 -8.21 -48.28 -54.54
N ASN A 21 -9.30 -48.91 -54.08
CA ASN A 21 -10.17 -48.35 -53.03
C ASN A 21 -9.42 -48.17 -51.71
N ARG A 22 -8.60 -49.15 -51.28
CA ARG A 22 -7.78 -49.01 -50.07
C ARG A 22 -6.78 -47.85 -50.17
N LYS A 23 -6.19 -47.60 -51.35
CA LYS A 23 -5.31 -46.44 -51.55
C LYS A 23 -6.07 -45.13 -51.41
N VAL A 24 -7.30 -45.06 -51.92
CA VAL A 24 -8.17 -43.89 -51.75
C VAL A 24 -8.50 -43.67 -50.27
N ASP A 25 -8.85 -44.72 -49.52
CA ASP A 25 -9.15 -44.61 -48.09
C ASP A 25 -7.94 -44.15 -47.26
N VAL A 26 -6.73 -44.62 -47.61
CA VAL A 26 -5.48 -44.21 -46.94
C VAL A 26 -5.16 -42.74 -47.23
N GLU A 27 -5.32 -42.28 -48.48
CA GLU A 27 -5.10 -40.88 -48.81
C GLU A 27 -6.15 -39.96 -48.16
N GLN A 28 -7.41 -40.38 -48.12
CA GLN A 28 -8.44 -39.65 -47.36
C GLN A 28 -8.12 -39.61 -45.85
N GLY A 29 -7.61 -40.72 -45.30
CA GLY A 29 -7.14 -40.78 -43.91
C GLY A 29 -5.99 -39.81 -43.64
N ARG A 30 -5.01 -39.72 -44.55
CA ARG A 30 -3.89 -38.77 -44.48
C ARG A 30 -4.34 -37.32 -44.50
N VAL A 31 -5.26 -36.96 -45.40
CA VAL A 31 -5.81 -35.60 -45.47
C VAL A 31 -6.56 -35.24 -44.19
N ARG A 32 -7.36 -36.15 -43.64
CA ARG A 32 -8.06 -35.94 -42.37
C ARG A 32 -7.09 -35.78 -41.20
N LEU A 33 -6.02 -36.56 -41.17
CA LEU A 33 -4.99 -36.49 -40.12
C LEU A 33 -4.23 -35.16 -40.19
N ALA A 34 -3.82 -34.73 -41.38
CA ALA A 34 -3.16 -33.43 -41.57
C ALA A 34 -4.07 -32.25 -41.17
N ALA A 35 -5.38 -32.34 -41.47
CA ALA A 35 -6.35 -31.33 -41.04
C ALA A 35 -6.52 -31.29 -39.50
N LEU A 36 -6.52 -32.46 -38.84
CA LEU A 36 -6.57 -32.56 -37.38
C LEU A 36 -5.30 -32.02 -36.72
N GLU A 37 -4.12 -32.32 -37.26
CA GLU A 37 -2.84 -31.78 -36.77
C GLU A 37 -2.82 -30.25 -36.84
N LEU A 38 -3.29 -29.68 -37.95
CA LEU A 38 -3.37 -28.22 -38.10
C LEU A 38 -4.37 -27.59 -37.12
N GLN A 39 -5.50 -28.25 -36.87
CA GLN A 39 -6.47 -27.80 -35.85
C GLN A 39 -5.89 -27.88 -34.44
N LEU A 40 -5.16 -28.95 -34.11
CA LEU A 40 -4.50 -29.11 -32.82
C LEU A 40 -3.43 -28.03 -32.61
N GLN A 41 -2.58 -27.80 -33.61
CA GLN A 41 -1.53 -26.78 -33.55
C GLN A 41 -2.14 -25.38 -33.37
N HIS A 42 -3.20 -25.05 -34.11
CA HIS A 42 -3.90 -23.78 -33.95
C HIS A 42 -4.52 -23.63 -32.56
N ARG A 43 -5.11 -24.71 -32.02
CA ARG A 43 -5.68 -24.72 -30.67
C ARG A 43 -4.61 -24.54 -29.60
N GLU A 44 -3.47 -25.20 -29.73
CA GLU A 44 -2.33 -25.05 -28.81
C GLU A 44 -1.79 -23.62 -28.81
N GLN A 45 -1.63 -23.02 -29.99
CA GLN A 45 -1.20 -21.62 -30.11
C GLN A 45 -2.20 -20.66 -29.45
N THR A 46 -3.50 -20.87 -29.70
CA THR A 46 -4.56 -20.05 -29.11
C THR A 46 -4.57 -20.18 -27.59
N LEU A 47 -4.47 -21.40 -27.06
CA LEU A 47 -4.37 -21.65 -25.62
C LEU A 47 -3.14 -20.98 -25.01
N GLY A 48 -1.99 -21.07 -25.68
CA GLY A 48 -0.76 -20.39 -25.27
C GLY A 48 -0.92 -18.87 -25.18
N ALA A 49 -1.57 -18.27 -26.17
CA ALA A 49 -1.87 -16.83 -26.19
C ALA A 49 -2.81 -16.43 -25.04
N VAL A 50 -3.88 -17.19 -24.81
CA VAL A 50 -4.84 -16.95 -23.73
C VAL A 50 -4.16 -17.05 -22.36
N LEU A 51 -3.39 -18.12 -22.10
CA LEU A 51 -2.68 -18.29 -20.83
C LEU A 51 -1.63 -17.20 -20.59
N SER A 52 -0.92 -16.78 -21.64
CA SER A 52 0.03 -15.66 -21.54
C SER A 52 -0.69 -14.36 -21.19
N HIS A 53 -1.83 -14.09 -21.82
CA HIS A 53 -2.65 -12.92 -21.53
C HIS A 53 -3.19 -12.94 -20.10
N GLU A 54 -3.74 -14.06 -19.65
CA GLU A 54 -4.25 -14.23 -18.28
C GLU A 54 -3.15 -14.01 -17.23
N ARG A 55 -1.95 -14.55 -17.44
CA ARG A 55 -0.80 -14.31 -16.57
C ARG A 55 -0.43 -12.82 -16.51
N HIS A 56 -0.42 -12.14 -17.64
CA HIS A 56 -0.13 -10.72 -17.69
C HIS A 56 -1.17 -9.90 -16.93
N VAL A 57 -2.47 -10.18 -17.15
CA VAL A 57 -3.57 -9.52 -16.42
C VAL A 57 -3.49 -9.78 -14.92
N LEU A 58 -3.14 -11.00 -14.50
CA LEU A 58 -2.94 -11.31 -13.08
C LEU A 58 -1.79 -10.52 -12.47
N SER A 59 -0.68 -10.36 -13.19
CA SER A 59 0.44 -9.50 -12.75
C SER A 59 -0.03 -8.06 -12.56
N LEU A 60 -0.72 -7.49 -13.55
CA LEU A 60 -1.23 -6.12 -13.48
C LEU A 60 -2.19 -5.92 -12.29
N LYS A 61 -3.06 -6.91 -12.02
CA LYS A 61 -3.94 -6.89 -10.85
C LYS A 61 -3.16 -6.93 -9.54
N ALA A 62 -2.13 -7.77 -9.46
CA ALA A 62 -1.29 -7.87 -8.27
C ALA A 62 -0.52 -6.55 -8.00
N ASP A 63 0.03 -5.94 -9.05
CA ASP A 63 0.72 -4.65 -8.95
C ASP A 63 -0.26 -3.54 -8.55
N LEU A 64 -1.46 -3.49 -9.13
CA LEU A 64 -2.50 -2.54 -8.73
C LEU A 64 -2.85 -2.67 -7.23
N ILE A 65 -3.06 -3.90 -6.74
CA ILE A 65 -3.38 -4.14 -5.32
C ILE A 65 -2.20 -3.70 -4.44
N ARG A 66 -0.96 -4.00 -4.84
CA ARG A 66 0.25 -3.55 -4.11
C ARG A 66 0.32 -2.03 -4.03
N ASP A 67 0.13 -1.32 -5.13
CA ASP A 67 0.22 0.13 -5.19
C ASP A 67 -0.92 0.79 -4.40
N MET A 68 -2.13 0.24 -4.49
CA MET A 68 -3.27 0.70 -3.69
C MET A 68 -3.00 0.53 -2.18
N MET A 69 -2.48 -0.63 -1.76
CA MET A 69 -2.13 -0.86 -0.36
C MET A 69 -1.05 0.11 0.11
N ARG A 70 -0.01 0.35 -0.70
CA ARG A 70 1.05 1.30 -0.37
C ARG A 70 0.50 2.71 -0.21
N ALA A 71 -0.28 3.19 -1.18
CA ALA A 71 -0.89 4.51 -1.12
C ALA A 71 -1.83 4.69 0.09
N LEU A 72 -2.56 3.64 0.48
CA LEU A 72 -3.40 3.65 1.68
C LEU A 72 -2.59 3.72 2.97
N ILE A 73 -1.47 2.99 3.05
CA ILE A 73 -0.56 3.04 4.20
C ILE A 73 0.06 4.42 4.31
N ASP A 74 0.62 4.95 3.22
CA ASP A 74 1.28 6.26 3.19
C ASP A 74 0.29 7.37 3.64
N LYS A 75 -0.93 7.39 3.09
CA LYS A 75 -1.95 8.37 3.50
C LYS A 75 -2.36 8.25 4.96
N ARG A 76 -2.37 7.04 5.52
CA ARG A 76 -2.69 6.84 6.95
C ARG A 76 -1.56 7.35 7.83
N ILE A 77 -0.31 7.11 7.46
CA ILE A 77 0.86 7.65 8.16
C ILE A 77 0.80 9.18 8.14
N ASP A 78 0.59 9.77 6.98
CA ASP A 78 0.48 11.23 6.83
C ASP A 78 -0.63 11.82 7.70
N ALA A 79 -1.82 11.21 7.70
CA ALA A 79 -2.95 11.67 8.51
C ALA A 79 -2.66 11.61 10.02
N VAL A 80 -2.00 10.54 10.49
CA VAL A 80 -1.61 10.40 11.90
C VAL A 80 -0.53 11.42 12.27
N GLN A 81 0.47 11.62 11.42
CA GLN A 81 1.52 12.62 11.63
C GLN A 81 0.94 14.03 11.68
N GLN A 82 0.01 14.36 10.78
CA GLN A 82 -0.63 15.66 10.73
C GLN A 82 -1.47 15.91 11.99
N GLY A 83 -2.34 14.97 12.38
CA GLY A 83 -3.15 15.12 13.60
C GLY A 83 -2.29 15.23 14.87
N PHE A 84 -1.16 14.54 14.90
CA PHE A 84 -0.19 14.66 16.00
C PHE A 84 0.46 16.04 16.05
N LEU A 85 0.92 16.58 14.91
CA LEU A 85 1.47 17.94 14.83
C LEU A 85 0.46 19.01 15.25
N GLU A 86 -0.80 18.88 14.80
CA GLU A 86 -1.87 19.79 15.20
C GLU A 86 -2.09 19.76 16.72
N THR A 87 -2.09 18.57 17.31
CA THR A 87 -2.21 18.42 18.78
C THR A 87 -1.02 19.04 19.51
N LEU A 88 0.21 18.84 19.03
CA LEU A 88 1.39 19.48 19.61
C LEU A 88 1.32 21.01 19.50
N SER A 89 0.83 21.54 18.38
CA SER A 89 0.65 22.99 18.19
C SER A 89 -0.33 23.58 19.22
N ILE A 90 -1.42 22.87 19.53
CA ILE A 90 -2.39 23.29 20.55
C ILE A 90 -1.73 23.36 21.93
N PHE A 91 -0.98 22.32 22.33
CA PHE A 91 -0.24 22.35 23.59
C PHE A 91 0.80 23.47 23.61
N ALA A 92 1.50 23.71 22.50
CA ALA A 92 2.51 24.75 22.39
C ALA A 92 1.90 26.15 22.52
N GLU A 93 0.71 26.37 21.94
CA GLU A 93 -0.05 27.61 22.08
C GLU A 93 -0.48 27.83 23.53
N GLN A 94 -0.99 26.80 24.21
CA GLN A 94 -1.32 26.88 25.63
C GLN A 94 -0.10 27.24 26.48
N CYS A 95 1.05 26.57 26.26
CA CYS A 95 2.31 26.91 26.91
C CYS A 95 2.70 28.37 26.68
N ARG A 96 2.67 28.84 25.43
CA ARG A 96 2.99 30.24 25.11
C ARG A 96 2.05 31.22 25.81
N HIS A 97 0.76 30.91 25.88
CA HIS A 97 -0.22 31.74 26.56
C HIS A 97 0.09 31.85 28.06
N TYR A 98 0.37 30.73 28.74
CA TYR A 98 0.74 30.75 30.15
C TYR A 98 2.10 31.41 30.41
N MET A 99 3.09 31.22 29.54
CA MET A 99 4.37 31.93 29.63
C MET A 99 4.18 33.44 29.49
N ALA A 100 3.37 33.89 28.53
CA ALA A 100 3.06 35.31 28.38
C ALA A 100 2.27 35.89 29.57
N GLN A 101 1.43 35.07 30.25
CA GLN A 101 0.81 35.48 31.50
C GLN A 101 1.83 35.55 32.65
N GLN A 102 2.73 34.57 32.73
CA GLN A 102 3.81 34.55 33.72
C GLN A 102 4.66 35.81 33.64
N ASP A 103 5.09 36.20 32.44
CA ASP A 103 5.88 37.42 32.23
C ASP A 103 5.13 38.67 32.74
N LYS A 104 3.82 38.78 32.47
CA LYS A 104 2.99 39.89 32.96
C LYS A 104 2.89 39.93 34.48
N TYR A 105 2.75 38.78 35.13
CA TYR A 105 2.66 38.70 36.59
C TYR A 105 4.02 38.92 37.25
N ILE A 106 5.13 38.52 36.62
CA ILE A 106 6.50 38.87 37.08
C ILE A 106 6.68 40.38 37.05
N ASP A 107 6.31 41.03 35.94
CA ASP A 107 6.38 42.49 35.82
C ASP A 107 5.49 43.19 36.86
N ALA A 108 4.32 42.63 37.16
CA ALA A 108 3.43 43.14 38.20
C ALA A 108 4.01 42.97 39.61
N GLU A 109 4.66 41.82 39.90
CA GLU A 109 5.29 41.56 41.19
C GLU A 109 6.40 42.58 41.49
N ILE A 110 7.21 42.92 40.48
CA ILE A 110 8.30 43.89 40.57
C ILE A 110 7.74 45.30 40.86
N LYS A 111 6.59 45.65 40.26
CA LYS A 111 5.94 46.96 40.41
C LYS A 111 5.10 47.09 41.68
N ALA A 112 4.62 45.98 42.24
CA ALA A 112 3.77 45.98 43.43
C ALA A 112 4.53 46.50 44.66
N THR A 113 3.98 47.54 45.29
CA THR A 113 4.53 48.14 46.52
C THR A 113 3.86 47.61 47.79
N ASP A 114 2.63 47.12 47.69
CA ASP A 114 1.89 46.53 48.82
C ASP A 114 2.28 45.05 49.02
N PRO A 115 2.68 44.64 50.25
CA PRO A 115 2.99 43.25 50.56
C PRO A 115 1.84 42.27 50.32
N LEU A 116 0.59 42.67 50.54
CA LEU A 116 -0.56 41.78 50.36
C LEU A 116 -0.82 41.52 48.87
N GLU A 117 -0.80 42.57 48.04
CA GLU A 117 -0.88 42.47 46.59
C GLU A 117 0.25 41.58 46.02
N ARG A 118 1.49 41.78 46.50
CA ARG A 118 2.63 40.95 46.10
C ARG A 118 2.43 39.47 46.44
N ALA A 119 1.88 39.15 47.61
CA ALA A 119 1.59 37.78 48.01
C ALA A 119 0.54 37.12 47.08
N ASN A 120 -0.51 37.85 46.72
CA ASN A 120 -1.53 37.38 45.77
C ASN A 120 -0.94 37.13 44.37
N ILE A 121 -0.09 38.03 43.88
CA ILE A 121 0.59 37.87 42.58
C ILE A 121 1.49 36.62 42.59
N ARG A 122 2.25 36.39 43.67
CA ARG A 122 3.07 35.17 43.82
C ARG A 122 2.24 33.89 43.83
N SER A 123 1.10 33.88 44.52
CA SER A 123 0.18 32.74 44.48
C SER A 123 -0.25 32.45 43.04
N ARG A 124 -0.57 33.50 42.27
CA ARG A 124 -0.99 33.34 40.89
C ARG A 124 0.13 32.86 39.96
N LEU A 125 1.37 33.32 40.19
CA LEU A 125 2.55 32.80 39.48
C LEU A 125 2.74 31.31 39.74
N SER A 126 2.58 30.86 41.00
CA SER A 126 2.68 29.44 41.35
C SER A 126 1.60 28.60 40.65
N ASP A 127 0.38 29.11 40.51
CA ASP A 127 -0.69 28.41 39.77
C ASP A 127 -0.32 28.26 38.29
N ILE A 128 0.24 29.32 37.69
CA ILE A 128 0.69 29.30 36.29
C ILE A 128 1.81 28.29 36.08
N ASP A 129 2.79 28.24 36.99
CA ASP A 129 3.88 27.27 36.95
C ASP A 129 3.37 25.83 37.06
N LEU A 130 2.37 25.59 37.92
CA LEU A 130 1.73 24.29 38.04
C LEU A 130 1.05 23.88 36.73
N HIS A 131 0.27 24.77 36.11
CA HIS A 131 -0.38 24.51 34.83
C HIS A 131 0.62 24.27 33.70
N LEU A 132 1.68 25.07 33.61
CA LEU A 132 2.77 24.87 32.63
C LEU A 132 3.43 23.50 32.80
N THR A 133 3.66 23.08 34.04
CA THR A 133 4.27 21.78 34.33
C THR A 133 3.35 20.63 33.92
N GLN A 134 2.05 20.73 34.23
CA GLN A 134 1.05 19.73 33.83
C GLN A 134 0.97 19.60 32.31
N ILE A 135 0.81 20.72 31.60
CA ILE A 135 0.73 20.75 30.13
C ILE A 135 1.97 20.10 29.50
N ARG A 136 3.17 20.42 30.00
CA ARG A 136 4.41 19.84 29.48
C ARG A 136 4.53 18.35 29.78
N ALA A 137 4.09 17.91 30.96
CA ALA A 137 4.08 16.49 31.33
C ALA A 137 3.13 15.68 30.42
N ASP A 138 1.90 16.16 30.24
CA ASP A 138 0.90 15.54 29.37
C ASP A 138 1.40 15.49 27.92
N CYS A 139 2.00 16.58 27.46
CA CYS A 139 2.59 16.65 26.12
C CYS A 139 3.77 15.67 25.96
N ALA A 140 4.65 15.56 26.97
CA ALA A 140 5.78 14.62 26.93
C ALA A 140 5.30 13.16 26.91
N GLU A 141 4.25 12.82 27.66
CA GLU A 141 3.62 11.51 27.62
C GLU A 141 3.02 11.23 26.24
N LEU A 142 2.23 12.16 25.71
CA LEU A 142 1.66 12.06 24.36
C LEU A 142 2.78 11.87 23.32
N TYR A 143 3.85 12.66 23.39
CA TYR A 143 4.97 12.59 22.47
C TYR A 143 5.63 11.20 22.50
N ARG A 144 5.81 10.63 23.70
CA ARG A 144 6.37 9.28 23.88
C ARG A 144 5.45 8.21 23.28
N GLU A 145 4.16 8.24 23.57
CA GLU A 145 3.22 7.24 23.06
C GLU A 145 3.03 7.35 21.54
N MET A 146 2.93 8.57 21.01
CA MET A 146 2.80 8.79 19.56
C MET A 146 4.06 8.40 18.80
N THR A 147 5.25 8.55 19.40
CA THR A 147 6.49 8.01 18.83
C THR A 147 6.39 6.50 18.62
N LYS A 148 5.86 5.75 19.60
CA LYS A 148 5.66 4.30 19.47
C LYS A 148 4.64 3.96 18.38
N VAL A 149 3.52 4.68 18.35
CA VAL A 149 2.46 4.46 17.33
C VAL A 149 3.01 4.70 15.93
N LEU A 150 3.73 5.80 15.71
CA LEU A 150 4.33 6.13 14.42
C LEU A 150 5.32 5.05 13.95
N LEU A 151 6.19 4.58 14.84
CA LEU A 151 7.12 3.49 14.53
C LEU A 151 6.39 2.19 14.17
N LEU A 152 5.31 1.84 14.88
CA LEU A 152 4.52 0.63 14.61
C LEU A 152 3.82 0.66 13.25
N ILE A 153 3.38 1.84 12.79
CA ILE A 153 2.76 1.98 11.47
C ILE A 153 3.77 2.21 10.34
N GLY A 154 5.07 2.20 10.63
CA GLY A 154 6.15 2.41 9.65
C GLY A 154 6.42 3.88 9.31
N GLY A 155 5.91 4.81 10.11
CA GLY A 155 6.17 6.23 10.00
C GLY A 155 7.36 6.70 10.85
N ASN A 156 7.74 7.97 10.65
CA ASN A 156 8.80 8.64 11.41
C ASN A 156 8.22 9.78 12.24
N MET A 157 8.99 10.26 13.22
CA MET A 157 8.60 11.47 13.96
C MET A 157 8.61 12.69 13.03
N PRO A 158 7.49 13.42 12.93
CA PRO A 158 7.44 14.60 12.07
C PRO A 158 8.30 15.72 12.67
N PRO A 159 8.91 16.57 11.82
CA PRO A 159 9.68 17.71 12.30
C PRO A 159 8.75 18.71 13.00
N VAL A 160 9.06 19.02 14.26
CA VAL A 160 8.33 20.03 15.05
C VAL A 160 8.98 21.39 14.82
N VAL A 161 8.15 22.44 14.65
CA VAL A 161 8.64 23.81 14.51
C VAL A 161 9.42 24.23 15.76
N GLN A 162 10.56 24.92 15.57
CA GLN A 162 11.47 25.25 16.68
C GLN A 162 10.79 26.05 17.81
N ALA A 163 9.82 26.90 17.48
CA ALA A 163 9.03 27.66 18.46
C ALA A 163 8.17 26.73 19.35
N ASP A 164 7.54 25.72 18.78
CA ASP A 164 6.73 24.74 19.51
C ASP A 164 7.63 23.82 20.33
N HIS A 165 8.75 23.38 19.75
CA HIS A 165 9.76 22.57 20.45
C HIS A 165 10.24 23.26 21.73
N LYS A 166 10.53 24.57 21.64
CA LYS A 166 10.93 25.39 22.80
C LYS A 166 9.80 25.56 23.81
N ALA A 167 8.58 25.86 23.37
CA ALA A 167 7.45 26.09 24.28
C ALA A 167 7.11 24.83 25.10
N LEU A 168 7.15 23.67 24.44
CA LEU A 168 6.84 22.36 24.99
C LEU A 168 8.00 21.72 25.77
N ALA A 169 9.21 22.30 25.71
CA ALA A 169 10.42 21.74 26.32
C ALA A 169 10.68 20.28 25.89
N LEU A 170 10.46 19.98 24.61
CA LEU A 170 10.65 18.63 24.06
C LEU A 170 12.14 18.24 24.09
N PRO A 171 12.45 16.93 24.21
CA PRO A 171 13.82 16.45 24.06
C PRO A 171 14.39 16.85 22.70
N LYS A 172 15.68 17.20 22.66
CA LYS A 172 16.34 17.54 21.39
C LYS A 172 16.28 16.34 20.44
N PRO A 173 15.99 16.56 19.14
CA PRO A 173 16.09 15.49 18.16
C PRO A 173 17.54 14.97 18.15
N THR A 174 17.71 13.66 18.37
CA THR A 174 18.98 12.93 18.22
C THR A 174 19.27 12.66 16.76
#